data_AF-A0A9P3PT88-F1
#
_entry.id   AF-A0A9P3PT88-F1
#
_cell.length_a   1.000
_cell.length_b   1.000
_cell.length_c   1.000
_cell.angle_alpha   90.00
_cell.angle_beta   90.00
_cell.angle_gamma   90.00
#
_symmetry.space_group_name_H-M   'P 1'
#
loop_
_entity.id
_entity.type
_entity.pdbx_description
1 polymer ?
#
loop_
_entity_poly.entity_id
_entity_poly.type
_entity_poly.pdbx_seq_one_letter_code
_entity_poly.pdbx_strand_id
1 'polypeptide(L)'
;MPWPPALVHEFDLVDPGTPKESDYYGPYNSLLHYLFPISQDFLIFPQPKGPVFPDTAEDATIFVVTAEQHPVFFLEVKPWRDINDLRARGVTDREMRERFQRLIGELRLPKLYGLSAMGPRYAVYEYTAATSAIEPKAIPPHPRLVNDIAPVSRWDNDLLTDVGEIKIRSVVRTVKEMRQEARQSKPII
;
A
#
# COMPACT_ATOMS: atom_id res chain seq x y z
N MET A 1 6.67 9.76 17.96
CA MET A 1 6.79 8.61 18.89
C MET A 1 7.19 7.43 18.03
N PRO A 2 8.21 6.66 18.43
CA PRO A 2 8.62 5.46 17.70
C PRO A 2 7.50 4.42 17.67
N TRP A 3 7.62 3.44 16.79
CA TRP A 3 6.73 2.27 16.81
C TRP A 3 6.68 1.59 18.19
N PRO A 4 5.53 1.01 18.57
CA PRO A 4 5.47 0.13 19.73
C PRO A 4 6.49 -1.02 19.58
N PRO A 5 7.24 -1.38 20.63
CA PRO A 5 8.25 -2.45 20.53
C PRO A 5 7.69 -3.78 20.03
N ALA A 6 6.44 -4.11 20.39
CA ALA A 6 5.77 -5.31 19.90
C ALA A 6 5.59 -5.31 18.36
N LEU A 7 5.31 -4.15 17.76
CA LEU A 7 5.16 -4.03 16.31
C LEU A 7 6.51 -4.25 15.61
N VAL A 8 7.58 -3.64 16.11
CA VAL A 8 8.93 -3.85 15.57
C VAL A 8 9.32 -5.32 15.68
N HIS A 9 9.06 -5.94 16.83
CA HIS A 9 9.36 -7.34 17.07
C HIS A 9 8.66 -8.27 16.07
N GLU A 10 7.40 -8.00 15.69
CA GLU A 10 6.70 -8.80 14.67
C GLU A 10 7.42 -8.78 13.32
N PHE A 11 7.98 -7.65 12.89
CA PHE A 11 8.76 -7.59 11.65
C PHE A 11 10.11 -8.31 11.78
N ASP A 12 10.77 -8.24 12.94
CA ASP A 12 12.04 -8.92 13.21
C ASP A 12 11.92 -10.46 13.22
N LEU A 13 10.72 -10.99 13.49
CA LEU A 13 10.45 -12.43 13.48
C LEU A 13 10.34 -13.01 12.06
N VAL A 14 10.16 -12.19 11.04
CA VAL A 14 10.04 -12.66 9.65
C VAL A 14 11.44 -12.90 9.08
N ASP A 15 11.68 -14.11 8.58
CA ASP A 15 12.91 -14.45 7.86
C ASP A 15 13.03 -13.59 6.58
N PRO A 16 14.05 -12.70 6.45
CA PRO A 16 14.25 -11.89 5.24
C PRO A 16 14.47 -12.71 3.96
N GLY A 17 14.87 -13.99 4.09
CA GLY A 17 15.03 -14.94 3.00
C GLY A 17 13.74 -15.61 2.54
N THR A 18 12.63 -15.42 3.25
CA THR A 18 11.38 -16.12 2.94
C THR A 18 10.85 -15.77 1.55
N PRO A 19 10.42 -16.76 0.75
CA PRO A 19 9.72 -16.52 -0.50
C PRO A 19 8.24 -16.19 -0.28
N LYS A 20 7.73 -16.31 0.94
CA LYS A 20 6.29 -16.29 1.23
C LYS A 20 5.83 -14.88 1.57
N GLU A 21 4.91 -14.36 0.76
CA GLU A 21 4.24 -13.08 1.02
C GLU A 21 3.50 -13.10 2.37
N SER A 22 2.90 -14.26 2.71
CA SER A 22 2.07 -14.46 3.90
C SER A 22 2.79 -14.23 5.22
N ASP A 23 4.11 -14.42 5.26
CA ASP A 23 4.88 -14.24 6.50
C ASP A 23 4.89 -12.76 6.94
N TYR A 24 4.68 -11.82 6.00
CA TYR A 24 4.57 -10.40 6.29
C TYR A 24 3.12 -9.93 6.57
N TYR A 25 2.09 -10.77 6.36
CA TYR A 25 0.69 -10.35 6.56
C TYR A 25 0.37 -10.02 8.01
N GLY A 26 0.87 -10.82 8.97
CA GLY A 26 0.68 -10.56 10.41
C GLY A 26 1.21 -9.19 10.82
N PRO A 27 2.51 -8.91 10.63
CA PRO A 27 3.12 -7.62 10.96
C PRO A 27 2.41 -6.43 10.30
N TYR A 28 2.05 -6.54 9.02
CA TYR A 28 1.32 -5.49 8.32
C TYR A 28 -0.12 -5.32 8.80
N ASN A 29 -0.81 -6.40 9.15
CA ASN A 29 -2.14 -6.32 9.73
C ASN A 29 -2.12 -5.59 11.08
N SER A 30 -1.14 -5.89 11.95
CA SER A 30 -0.92 -5.20 13.23
C SER A 30 -0.62 -3.71 13.01
N LEU A 31 0.27 -3.38 12.07
CA LEU A 31 0.58 -2.01 11.69
C LEU A 31 -0.65 -1.23 11.22
N LEU A 32 -1.48 -1.82 10.35
CA LEU A 32 -2.68 -1.16 9.85
C LEU A 32 -3.69 -0.91 10.97
N HIS A 33 -3.91 -1.86 11.88
CA HIS A 33 -4.82 -1.66 13.02
C HIS A 33 -4.31 -0.58 13.98
N TYR A 34 -3.00 -0.45 14.13
CA TYR A 34 -2.38 0.63 14.89
C TYR A 34 -2.55 2.00 14.20
N LEU A 35 -2.38 2.05 12.88
CA LEU A 35 -2.48 3.29 12.10
C LEU A 35 -3.92 3.74 11.85
N PHE A 36 -4.85 2.80 11.67
CA PHE A 36 -6.26 3.00 11.34
C PHE A 36 -7.15 2.26 12.36
N PRO A 37 -7.23 2.76 13.61
CA PRO A 37 -7.95 2.06 14.65
C PRO A 37 -9.46 2.13 14.43
N ILE A 38 -10.16 1.06 14.83
CA ILE A 38 -11.63 0.96 14.77
C ILE A 38 -12.34 2.06 15.57
N SER A 39 -11.69 2.58 16.63
CA SER A 39 -12.19 3.71 17.42
C SER A 39 -12.30 5.03 16.63
N GLN A 40 -11.74 5.08 15.41
CA GLN A 40 -11.84 6.20 14.47
C GLN A 40 -12.73 5.87 13.26
N ASP A 41 -13.51 4.79 13.34
CA ASP A 41 -14.39 4.24 12.29
C ASP A 41 -13.67 3.75 11.02
N PHE A 42 -12.44 3.26 11.17
CA PHE A 42 -11.75 2.57 10.08
C PHE A 42 -11.94 1.05 10.19
N LEU A 43 -12.13 0.41 9.05
CA LEU A 43 -12.20 -1.04 8.91
C LEU A 43 -11.11 -1.51 7.94
N ILE A 44 -10.50 -2.64 8.24
CA ILE A 44 -9.43 -3.23 7.42
C ILE A 44 -9.95 -4.55 6.86
N PHE A 45 -9.95 -4.66 5.53
CA PHE A 45 -10.41 -5.84 4.81
C PHE A 45 -9.25 -6.47 4.05
N PRO A 46 -8.74 -7.62 4.51
CA PRO A 46 -7.93 -8.49 3.67
C PRO A 46 -8.79 -8.98 2.50
N GLN A 47 -8.34 -8.73 1.27
CA GLN A 47 -9.01 -9.18 0.06
C GLN A 47 -8.05 -10.06 -0.75
N PRO A 48 -8.51 -11.19 -1.30
CA PRO A 48 -7.69 -11.95 -2.23
C PRO A 48 -7.38 -11.07 -3.46
N LYS A 49 -6.14 -11.16 -3.96
CA LYS A 49 -5.78 -10.69 -5.30
C LYS A 49 -6.48 -11.63 -6.28
N GLY A 50 -7.78 -11.41 -6.52
CA GLY A 50 -8.57 -12.22 -7.45
C GLY A 50 -7.84 -12.36 -8.80
N PRO A 51 -8.14 -13.40 -9.60
CA PRO A 51 -7.28 -13.86 -10.68
C PRO A 51 -6.94 -12.71 -11.64
N VAL A 52 -5.67 -12.27 -11.62
CA VAL A 52 -5.16 -11.30 -12.59
C VAL A 52 -4.77 -12.04 -13.88
N PHE A 53 -4.37 -13.31 -13.78
CA PHE A 53 -4.17 -14.27 -14.86
C PHE A 53 -4.53 -15.69 -14.38
N PRO A 54 -4.96 -16.62 -15.25
CA PRO A 54 -5.28 -18.01 -14.86
C PRO A 54 -4.12 -18.78 -14.22
N ASP A 55 -2.87 -18.31 -14.37
CA ASP A 55 -1.65 -19.01 -13.95
C ASP A 55 -0.87 -18.30 -12.82
N THR A 56 -1.41 -17.24 -12.22
CA THR A 56 -0.76 -16.54 -11.09
C THR A 56 -1.43 -16.90 -9.77
N ALA A 57 -0.64 -17.49 -8.86
CA ALA A 57 -1.07 -18.09 -7.61
C ALA A 57 -2.12 -17.29 -6.81
N GLU A 58 -3.12 -18.01 -6.30
CA GLU A 58 -4.36 -17.54 -5.67
C GLU A 58 -4.18 -16.98 -4.23
N ASP A 59 -2.96 -16.94 -3.69
CA ASP A 59 -2.71 -16.70 -2.24
C ASP A 59 -2.32 -15.27 -1.85
N ALA A 60 -2.23 -14.38 -2.83
CA ALA A 60 -1.75 -13.03 -2.56
C ALA A 60 -2.89 -12.16 -1.97
N THR A 61 -2.61 -11.42 -0.88
CA THR A 61 -3.62 -10.64 -0.13
C THR A 61 -3.33 -9.15 -0.23
N ILE A 62 -4.37 -8.36 -0.47
CA ILE A 62 -4.30 -6.89 -0.38
C ILE A 62 -5.16 -6.44 0.79
N PHE A 63 -4.63 -5.55 1.60
CA PHE A 63 -5.39 -4.92 2.68
C PHE A 63 -6.03 -3.64 2.16
N VAL A 64 -7.35 -3.54 2.24
CA VAL A 64 -8.09 -2.32 1.92
C VAL A 64 -8.61 -1.73 3.21
N VAL A 65 -8.23 -0.48 3.47
CA VAL A 65 -8.76 0.31 4.59
C VAL A 65 -9.95 1.10 4.07
N THR A 66 -11.09 0.97 4.74
CA THR A 66 -12.30 1.72 4.41
C THR A 66 -12.76 2.59 5.58
N ALA A 67 -13.47 3.66 5.23
CA ALA A 67 -14.25 4.47 6.16
C ALA A 67 -15.63 4.70 5.54
N GLU A 68 -16.70 4.48 6.31
CA GLU A 68 -18.09 4.55 5.79
C GLU A 68 -18.29 3.69 4.52
N GLN A 69 -17.70 2.48 4.49
CA GLN A 69 -17.74 1.53 3.37
C GLN A 69 -17.02 2.00 2.08
N HIS A 70 -16.28 3.11 2.12
CA HIS A 70 -15.51 3.61 0.98
C HIS A 70 -14.01 3.43 1.18
N PRO A 71 -13.25 3.05 0.13
CA PRO A 71 -11.80 2.90 0.23
C PRO A 71 -11.12 4.25 0.49
N VAL A 72 -10.22 4.28 1.49
CA VAL A 72 -9.45 5.47 1.85
C VAL A 72 -7.93 5.24 1.76
N PHE A 73 -7.51 3.98 1.84
CA PHE A 73 -6.12 3.55 1.74
C PHE A 73 -6.07 2.07 1.36
N PHE A 74 -5.00 1.61 0.71
CA PHE A 74 -4.74 0.18 0.55
C PHE A 74 -3.25 -0.16 0.63
N LEU A 75 -2.94 -1.41 0.93
CA LEU A 75 -1.59 -1.94 1.07
C LEU A 75 -1.48 -3.27 0.32
N GLU A 76 -0.49 -3.34 -0.57
CA GLU A 76 -0.02 -4.58 -1.17
C GLU A 76 1.34 -4.97 -0.59
N VAL A 77 1.48 -6.24 -0.21
CA VAL A 77 2.69 -6.80 0.37
C VAL A 77 3.36 -7.74 -0.65
N LYS A 78 4.69 -7.82 -0.60
CA LYS A 78 5.53 -8.76 -1.34
C LYS A 78 6.69 -9.20 -0.44
N PRO A 79 7.30 -10.37 -0.68
CA PRO A 79 8.53 -10.79 0.01
C PRO A 79 9.66 -9.76 -0.15
N TRP A 80 10.56 -9.67 0.84
CA TRP A 80 11.72 -8.78 0.80
C TRP A 80 12.60 -8.99 -0.44
N ARG A 81 12.90 -10.25 -0.77
CA ARG A 81 13.80 -10.62 -1.87
C ARG A 81 13.39 -10.07 -3.23
N ASP A 82 12.08 -9.81 -3.43
CA ASP A 82 11.53 -9.30 -4.68
C ASP A 82 12.04 -7.90 -5.00
N ILE A 83 12.53 -7.16 -4.00
CA ILE A 83 13.12 -5.83 -4.18
C ILE A 83 14.33 -5.84 -5.11
N ASN A 84 15.08 -6.94 -5.17
CA ASN A 84 16.25 -7.08 -6.03
C ASN A 84 15.93 -7.68 -7.41
N ASP A 85 14.70 -8.16 -7.63
CA ASP A 85 14.25 -8.72 -8.90
C ASP A 85 13.55 -7.65 -9.75
N LEU A 86 14.17 -7.30 -10.89
CA LEU A 86 13.63 -6.32 -11.84
C LEU A 86 12.23 -6.70 -12.35
N ARG A 87 11.98 -7.99 -12.60
CA ARG A 87 10.68 -8.47 -13.05
C ARG A 87 9.65 -8.34 -11.92
N ALA A 88 9.99 -8.76 -10.71
CA ALA A 88 9.08 -8.69 -9.57
C ALA A 88 8.65 -7.24 -9.29
N ARG A 89 9.59 -6.29 -9.27
CA ARG A 89 9.27 -4.85 -9.14
C ARG A 89 8.35 -4.34 -10.23
N GLY A 90 8.60 -4.71 -11.49
CA GLY A 90 7.75 -4.34 -12.62
C GLY A 90 6.34 -4.91 -12.53
N VAL A 91 6.19 -6.15 -12.05
CA VAL A 91 4.88 -6.77 -11.78
C VAL A 91 4.16 -6.02 -10.67
N THR A 92 4.83 -5.71 -9.55
CA THR A 92 4.23 -5.01 -8.42
C THR A 92 3.78 -3.59 -8.77
N ASP A 93 4.54 -2.82 -9.55
CA ASP A 93 4.08 -1.50 -10.02
C ASP A 93 2.80 -1.60 -10.84
N ARG A 94 2.70 -2.62 -11.70
CA ARG A 94 1.49 -2.85 -12.49
C ARG A 94 0.29 -3.23 -11.61
N GLU A 95 0.48 -4.15 -10.67
CA GLU A 95 -0.57 -4.57 -9.72
C GLU A 95 -1.09 -3.37 -8.91
N MET A 96 -0.20 -2.50 -8.43
CA MET A 96 -0.59 -1.25 -7.74
C MET A 96 -1.48 -0.36 -8.60
N ARG A 97 -1.11 -0.15 -9.88
CA ARG A 97 -1.88 0.70 -10.81
C ARG A 97 -3.24 0.11 -11.15
N GLU A 98 -3.30 -1.20 -11.38
CA GLU A 98 -4.56 -1.92 -11.58
C GLU A 98 -5.45 -1.83 -10.34
N ARG A 99 -4.86 -1.85 -9.14
CA ARG A 99 -5.61 -1.70 -7.90
C ARG A 99 -6.24 -0.33 -7.75
N PHE A 100 -5.54 0.74 -8.13
CA PHE A 100 -6.16 2.06 -8.24
C PHE A 100 -7.36 2.05 -9.19
N GLN A 101 -7.20 1.51 -10.40
CA GLN A 101 -8.30 1.45 -11.38
C GLN A 101 -9.55 0.74 -10.83
N ARG A 102 -9.37 -0.30 -10.01
CA ARG A 102 -10.48 -1.01 -9.35
C ARG A 102 -11.15 -0.20 -8.24
N LEU A 103 -10.40 0.57 -7.46
CA LEU A 103 -10.90 1.25 -6.26
C LEU A 103 -11.43 2.66 -6.53
N ILE A 104 -10.98 3.34 -7.60
CA ILE A 104 -11.32 4.76 -7.83
C ILE A 104 -12.81 5.00 -8.11
N GLY A 105 -13.56 4.00 -8.59
CA GLY A 105 -15.00 4.11 -8.82
C GLY A 105 -15.82 4.29 -7.53
N GLU A 106 -15.26 3.88 -6.38
CA GLU A 106 -15.90 3.98 -5.06
C GLU A 106 -15.31 5.12 -4.21
N LEU A 107 -14.33 5.87 -4.75
CA LEU A 107 -13.59 6.87 -4.02
C LEU A 107 -14.46 8.09 -3.69
N ARG A 108 -14.46 8.48 -2.41
CA ARG A 108 -15.15 9.69 -1.91
C ARG A 108 -14.19 10.78 -1.44
N LEU A 109 -12.89 10.52 -1.47
CA LEU A 109 -11.84 11.46 -1.08
C LEU A 109 -11.19 12.07 -2.33
N PRO A 110 -10.60 13.28 -2.24
CA PRO A 110 -9.90 13.89 -3.37
C PRO A 110 -8.65 13.10 -3.79
N LYS A 111 -8.12 12.26 -2.88
CA LYS A 111 -6.99 11.38 -3.14
C LYS A 111 -7.21 9.98 -2.59
N LEU A 112 -6.60 8.99 -3.23
CA LEU A 112 -6.43 7.64 -2.69
C LEU A 112 -4.94 7.37 -2.54
N TYR A 113 -4.52 6.87 -1.39
CA TYR A 113 -3.14 6.42 -1.17
C TYR A 113 -3.06 4.90 -1.20
N GLY A 114 -2.02 4.40 -1.84
CA GLY A 114 -1.67 2.98 -1.88
C GLY A 114 -0.22 2.80 -1.42
N LEU A 115 0.05 1.75 -0.66
CA LEU A 115 1.41 1.38 -0.27
C LEU A 115 1.78 0.05 -0.91
N SER A 116 2.95 -0.01 -1.53
CA SER A 116 3.55 -1.26 -1.99
C SER A 116 4.72 -1.59 -1.07
N ALA A 117 4.63 -2.69 -0.36
CA ALA A 117 5.67 -3.17 0.53
C ALA A 117 6.41 -4.38 -0.07
N MET A 118 7.73 -4.39 0.08
CA MET A 118 8.61 -5.54 -0.18
C MET A 118 9.43 -5.76 1.10
N GLY A 119 9.01 -6.73 1.92
CA GLY A 119 9.42 -6.78 3.33
C GLY A 119 9.11 -5.45 4.05
N PRO A 120 9.97 -4.92 4.94
CA PRO A 120 9.75 -3.63 5.60
C PRO A 120 9.94 -2.40 4.70
N ARG A 121 10.51 -2.56 3.50
CA ARG A 121 10.70 -1.45 2.56
C ARG A 121 9.44 -1.18 1.75
N TYR A 122 9.17 0.07 1.46
CA TYR A 122 7.93 0.44 0.82
C TYR A 122 8.01 1.65 -0.11
N ALA A 123 7.10 1.63 -1.09
CA ALA A 123 6.80 2.71 -2.01
C ALA A 123 5.42 3.28 -1.71
N VAL A 124 5.29 4.61 -1.78
CA VAL A 124 4.00 5.31 -1.65
C VAL A 124 3.49 5.65 -3.04
N TYR A 125 2.26 5.26 -3.31
CA TYR A 125 1.51 5.65 -4.50
C TYR A 125 0.36 6.57 -4.11
N GLU A 126 0.07 7.55 -4.95
CA GLU A 126 -0.98 8.52 -4.76
C GLU A 126 -1.79 8.67 -6.04
N TYR A 127 -3.09 8.47 -5.96
CA TYR A 127 -4.04 8.89 -6.99
C TYR A 127 -4.70 10.21 -6.61
N THR A 128 -4.76 11.16 -7.54
CA THR A 128 -5.49 12.43 -7.37
C THR A 128 -6.71 12.47 -8.28
N ALA A 129 -7.91 12.62 -7.70
CA ALA A 129 -9.17 12.58 -8.42
C ALA A 129 -9.34 13.71 -9.45
N ALA A 130 -8.86 14.91 -9.11
CA ALA A 130 -9.00 16.09 -9.98
C ALA A 130 -8.25 15.98 -11.32
N THR A 131 -7.16 15.19 -11.36
CA THR A 131 -6.30 15.03 -12.55
C THR A 131 -6.31 13.62 -13.10
N SER A 132 -6.94 12.68 -12.38
CA SER A 132 -6.85 11.24 -12.62
C SER A 132 -5.40 10.71 -12.71
N ALA A 133 -4.45 11.40 -12.09
CA ALA A 133 -3.03 11.04 -12.13
C ALA A 133 -2.67 10.08 -10.99
N ILE A 134 -1.78 9.13 -11.27
CA ILE A 134 -1.13 8.27 -10.28
C ILE A 134 0.35 8.63 -10.20
N GLU A 135 0.82 9.01 -9.02
CA GLU A 135 2.22 9.16 -8.70
C GLU A 135 2.71 7.94 -7.89
N PRO A 136 3.97 7.48 -8.07
CA PRO A 136 4.91 7.92 -9.10
C PRO A 136 4.42 7.61 -10.52
N LYS A 137 4.81 8.45 -11.49
CA LYS A 137 4.52 8.22 -12.92
C LYS A 137 5.01 6.85 -13.40
N ALA A 138 4.22 6.23 -14.27
CA ALA A 138 4.58 5.00 -14.93
C ALA A 138 5.81 5.23 -15.84
N ILE A 139 6.75 4.28 -15.82
CA ILE A 139 7.85 4.23 -16.79
C ILE A 139 7.46 3.18 -17.83
N PRO A 140 7.29 3.56 -19.11
CA PRO A 140 6.87 2.60 -20.12
C PRO A 140 7.97 1.58 -20.41
N PRO A 141 7.62 0.32 -20.72
CA PRO A 141 8.56 -0.64 -21.27
C PRO A 141 9.18 -0.12 -22.56
N HIS A 142 10.50 -0.24 -22.70
CA HIS A 142 11.18 0.14 -23.92
C HIS A 142 10.91 -0.93 -25.01
N PRO A 143 10.54 -0.55 -26.24
CA PRO A 143 10.08 -1.50 -27.26
C PRO A 143 11.17 -2.48 -27.74
N ARG A 144 12.44 -2.23 -27.42
CA ARG A 144 13.60 -3.02 -27.88
C ARG A 144 14.61 -3.39 -26.80
N LEU A 145 14.44 -2.88 -25.58
CA LEU A 145 15.45 -3.01 -24.51
C LEU A 145 14.75 -3.45 -23.22
N VAL A 146 15.45 -4.24 -22.41
CA VAL A 146 15.04 -4.47 -21.03
C VAL A 146 15.43 -3.23 -20.24
N ASN A 147 14.43 -2.42 -19.86
CA ASN A 147 14.59 -1.27 -18.99
C ASN A 147 13.92 -1.50 -17.64
N ASP A 148 14.42 -0.83 -16.61
CA ASP A 148 13.78 -0.84 -15.30
C ASP A 148 12.54 0.08 -15.31
N ILE A 149 11.35 -0.54 -15.39
CA ILE A 149 10.06 0.15 -15.38
C ILE A 149 9.59 0.52 -13.96
N ALA A 150 10.25 -0.04 -12.94
CA ALA A 150 9.96 0.16 -11.54
C ALA A 150 11.27 0.18 -10.73
N PRO A 151 11.99 1.32 -10.76
CA PRO A 151 13.30 1.45 -10.13
C PRO A 151 13.26 1.06 -8.66
N VAL A 152 14.32 0.38 -8.21
CA VAL A 152 14.48 -0.03 -6.80
C VAL A 152 14.30 1.15 -5.83
N SER A 153 14.70 2.35 -6.25
CA SER A 153 14.60 3.57 -5.44
C SER A 153 13.16 3.99 -5.09
N ARG A 154 12.14 3.42 -5.74
CA ARG A 154 10.75 3.62 -5.32
C ARG A 154 10.49 3.04 -3.93
N TRP A 155 11.20 1.98 -3.54
CA TRP A 155 11.09 1.31 -2.25
C TRP A 155 12.22 1.72 -1.27
N ASP A 156 12.77 2.94 -1.40
CA ASP A 156 13.84 3.43 -0.52
C ASP A 156 13.37 3.74 0.92
N ASN A 157 12.05 3.86 1.14
CA ASN A 157 11.54 4.06 2.50
C ASN A 157 11.57 2.73 3.25
N ASP A 158 12.18 2.73 4.43
CA ASP A 158 12.19 1.57 5.33
C ASP A 158 11.31 1.88 6.55
N LEU A 159 10.25 1.10 6.71
CA LEU A 159 9.26 1.26 7.79
C LEU A 159 9.91 1.28 9.18
N LEU A 160 10.99 0.54 9.39
CA LEU A 160 11.65 0.38 10.68
C LEU A 160 12.66 1.50 10.99
N THR A 161 12.86 2.43 10.05
CA THR A 161 13.67 3.63 10.26
C THR A 161 12.81 4.82 10.66
N ASP A 162 13.37 5.77 11.39
CA ASP A 162 12.67 7.01 11.78
C ASP A 162 12.11 7.77 10.56
N VAL A 163 12.87 7.83 9.46
CA VAL A 163 12.48 8.52 8.24
C VAL A 163 11.29 7.84 7.58
N GLY A 164 11.33 6.51 7.44
CA GLY A 164 10.21 5.76 6.88
C GLY A 164 8.99 5.76 7.80
N GLU A 165 9.17 5.72 9.13
CA GLU A 165 8.08 5.87 10.08
C GLU A 165 7.39 7.23 9.93
N ILE A 166 8.15 8.32 9.90
CA ILE A 166 7.62 9.68 9.74
C ILE A 166 6.82 9.78 8.43
N LYS A 167 7.35 9.22 7.34
CA LYS A 167 6.72 9.29 6.02
C LYS A 167 5.37 8.57 5.99
N ILE A 168 5.28 7.32 6.46
CA ILE A 168 4.00 6.59 6.46
C ILE A 168 2.98 7.24 7.41
N ARG A 169 3.41 7.73 8.58
CA ARG A 169 2.52 8.46 9.50
C ARG A 169 1.99 9.76 8.88
N SER A 170 2.80 10.45 8.07
CA SER A 170 2.34 11.62 7.32
C SER A 170 1.24 11.26 6.34
N VAL A 171 1.40 10.17 5.58
CA VAL A 171 0.37 9.68 4.65
C VAL A 171 -0.94 9.36 5.38
N VAL A 172 -0.85 8.60 6.48
CA VAL A 172 -2.01 8.23 7.30
C VAL A 172 -2.71 9.47 7.87
N ARG A 173 -1.94 10.46 8.33
CA ARG A 173 -2.50 11.71 8.84
C ARG A 173 -3.29 12.43 7.76
N THR A 174 -2.73 12.57 6.56
CA THR A 174 -3.40 13.20 5.42
C THR A 174 -4.70 12.44 5.05
N VAL A 175 -4.69 11.11 5.07
CA VAL A 175 -5.92 10.31 4.85
C VAL A 175 -7.00 10.64 5.89
N LYS A 176 -6.62 10.74 7.17
CA LYS A 176 -7.55 11.06 8.26
C LYS A 176 -8.10 12.48 8.16
N GLU A 177 -7.25 13.45 7.82
CA GLU A 177 -7.62 14.86 7.61
C GLU A 177 -8.62 14.99 6.46
N MET A 178 -8.32 14.41 5.28
CA MET A 178 -9.24 14.42 4.13
C MET A 178 -10.60 13.81 4.47
N ARG A 179 -10.62 12.74 5.27
CA ARG A 179 -11.86 12.10 5.73
C ARG A 179 -12.65 13.02 6.66
N GLN A 180 -11.98 13.73 7.56
CA GLN A 180 -12.63 14.66 8.49
C GLN A 180 -13.23 15.86 7.74
N GLU A 181 -12.52 16.42 6.78
CA GLU A 181 -13.01 17.50 5.91
C GLU A 181 -14.20 17.05 5.06
N ALA A 182 -14.15 15.85 4.49
CA ALA A 182 -15.25 15.27 3.72
C ALA A 182 -16.51 15.07 4.57
N ARG A 183 -16.36 14.70 5.85
CA ARG A 183 -17.48 14.61 6.80
C ARG A 183 -18.12 15.97 7.08
N GLN A 184 -17.31 17.00 7.29
CA GLN A 184 -17.79 18.36 7.59
C GLN A 184 -18.45 19.03 6.38
N SER A 185 -18.09 18.62 5.16
CA SER A 185 -18.61 19.18 3.91
C SER A 185 -19.93 18.54 3.45
N LYS A 186 -20.41 17.46 4.09
CA LYS A 186 -21.74 16.89 3.81
C LYS A 186 -22.81 17.80 4.42
N PRO A 187 -23.76 18.36 3.64
CA PRO A 187 -24.85 19.17 4.21
C PRO A 187 -25.74 18.29 5.09
N ILE A 188 -26.18 18.86 6.22
CA ILE A 188 -27.27 18.31 7.03
C ILE A 188 -28.53 18.40 6.15
N ILE A 189 -28.99 17.25 5.65
CA ILE A 189 -30.29 17.12 4.98
C ILE A 189 -31.34 16.82 6.03
#